data_AF-A0AB33Z8Z2-F1
#
_entry.id   AF-A0AB33Z8Z2-F1
#
_cell.length_a   1.000
_cell.length_b   1.000
_cell.length_c   1.000
_cell.angle_alpha   90.00
_cell.angle_beta   90.00
_cell.angle_gamma   90.00
#
_symmetry.space_group_name_H-M   'P 1'
#
loop_
_entity.id
_entity.type
_entity.pdbx_description
1 polymer ?
#
loop_
_entity_poly.entity_id
_entity_poly.type
_entity_poly.pdbx_seq_one_letter_code
_entity_poly.pdbx_strand_id
1 'polypeptide(L)' 'PFNTNTALILSRQAKAIGDLDFDGAFISKEASDLNICYGGGGSAFPLFCIT' A
#
# COMPACT_ATOMS: atom_id res chain seq x y z
N PRO A 1 13.03 -7.27 -18.19
CA PRO A 1 11.97 -8.31 -18.23
C PRO A 1 10.63 -7.72 -17.73
N PHE A 2 9.50 -8.19 -18.27
CA PHE A 2 8.13 -7.73 -17.94
C PHE A 2 7.66 -8.22 -16.55
N ASN A 3 8.60 -8.58 -15.68
CA ASN A 3 8.39 -9.35 -14.46
C ASN A 3 8.43 -8.51 -13.18
N THR A 4 8.72 -7.21 -13.28
CA THR A 4 8.66 -6.30 -12.13
C THR A 4 7.38 -5.46 -12.23
N ASN A 5 6.36 -5.88 -11.48
CA ASN A 5 5.13 -5.09 -11.32
C ASN A 5 5.42 -3.85 -10.47
N THR A 6 4.71 -2.76 -10.73
CA THR A 6 4.74 -1.57 -9.89
C THR A 6 3.34 -1.38 -9.32
N ALA A 7 3.21 -1.20 -8.01
CA ALA A 7 1.92 -1.01 -7.36
C ALA A 7 1.87 0.30 -6.60
N LEU A 8 0.71 0.96 -6.64
CA LEU A 8 0.37 2.01 -5.70
C LEU A 8 -0.15 1.33 -4.43
N ILE A 9 0.48 1.63 -3.29
CA ILE A 9 0.07 1.13 -1.98
C ILE A 9 -0.58 2.28 -1.22
N LEU A 10 -1.83 2.08 -0.80
CA LEU A 10 -2.55 3.00 0.06
C LEU A 10 -2.41 2.53 1.51
N SER A 11 -1.89 3.38 2.37
CA SER A 11 -1.84 3.13 3.80
C SER A 11 -3.04 3.73 4.49
N ARG A 12 -3.96 2.87 4.95
CA ARG A 12 -4.96 3.27 5.93
C ARG A 12 -4.35 3.11 7.31
N GLN A 13 -3.79 4.19 7.86
CA GLN A 13 -3.40 4.18 9.27
C GLN A 13 -4.66 4.33 10.11
N ALA A 14 -5.00 3.30 10.89
CA ALA A 14 -6.09 3.41 11.84
C ALA A 14 -5.66 4.36 12.97
N LYS A 15 -6.20 5.59 12.93
CA LYS A 15 -6.38 6.53 14.04
C LYS A 15 -5.44 6.32 15.23
N ALA A 16 -4.24 6.90 15.17
CA ALA A 16 -3.38 7.03 16.33
C ALA A 16 -3.58 8.42 16.96
N ILE A 17 -4.61 8.55 17.80
CA ILE A 17 -4.87 9.63 18.77
C ILE A 17 -4.82 11.07 18.20
N GLY A 18 -6.02 11.66 18.03
CA GLY A 18 -6.22 13.00 17.47
C GLY A 18 -6.83 12.92 16.07
N ASP A 19 -7.63 13.92 15.70
CA ASP A 19 -8.49 13.95 14.50
C ASP A 19 -7.72 14.02 13.15
N LEU A 20 -6.43 13.65 13.12
CA LEU A 20 -5.65 13.53 11.89
C LEU A 20 -5.63 12.07 11.42
N ASP A 21 -6.52 11.76 10.49
CA ASP A 21 -6.37 10.59 9.62
C ASP A 21 -5.30 10.91 8.57
N PHE A 22 -4.15 10.25 8.67
CA PHE A 22 -3.09 10.33 7.65
C PHE A 22 -3.27 9.20 6.63
N ASP A 23 -3.87 9.53 5.49
CA ASP A 23 -3.87 8.67 4.31
C ASP A 23 -2.54 8.85 3.56
N GLY A 24 -1.55 8.01 3.89
CA GLY A 24 -0.31 7.90 3.15
C GLY A 24 -0.47 7.05 1.88
N ALA A 25 0.27 7.39 0.83
CA ALA A 25 0.39 6.53 -0.35
C ALA A 25 1.85 6.49 -0.81
N PHE A 26 2.30 5.32 -1.26
CA PHE A 26 3.64 5.14 -1.82
C PHE A 26 3.62 4.16 -2.99
N ILE A 27 4.63 4.23 -3.83
CA ILE A 27 4.79 3.36 -5.00
C ILE A 27 5.87 2.34 -4.70
N SER A 28 5.56 1.05 -4.88
CA SER A 28 6.50 -0.05 -4.70
C SER A 28 6.69 -0.83 -6.00
N LYS A 29 7.91 -1.30 -6.24
CA LYS A 29 8.23 -2.32 -7.26
C LYS A 29 8.41 -3.71 -6.66
N GLU A 30 8.36 -3.79 -5.35
CA GLU A 30 8.53 -5.00 -4.57
C GLU A 30 7.19 -5.51 -4.05
N ALA A 31 7.14 -6.81 -3.74
CA ALA A 31 5.99 -7.40 -3.07
C ALA A 31 5.73 -6.67 -1.75
N SER A 32 4.48 -6.27 -1.54
CA SER A 32 4.05 -5.54 -0.34
C SER A 32 3.40 -6.49 0.65
N ASP A 33 3.80 -6.38 1.92
CA ASP A 33 3.08 -7.02 3.03
C ASP A 33 1.78 -6.27 3.35
N LEU A 34 0.79 -6.97 3.90
CA LEU A 34 -0.49 -6.39 4.30
C LEU A 34 -0.35 -5.36 5.44
N ASN A 35 0.66 -5.55 6.30
CA ASN A 35 0.96 -4.72 7.47
C ASN A 35 2.08 -3.70 7.23
N ILE A 36 2.48 -3.47 5.97
CA ILE A 36 3.40 -2.37 5.64
C ILE A 36 2.86 -1.01 6.14
N CYS A 37 1.55 -0.94 6.39
CA CYS A 37 0.85 0.16 7.03
C CYS A 37 0.51 -0.21 8.48
N TYR A 38 0.88 0.63 9.45
CA TYR A 38 0.53 0.42 10.86
C TYR A 38 -1.01 0.40 11.00
N GLY A 39 -1.57 -0.73 11.46
CA GLY A 39 -3.02 -0.93 11.59
C GLY A 39 -3.65 -1.95 10.64
N GLY A 40 -2.86 -2.64 9.80
CA GLY A 40 -3.28 -3.87 9.11
C GLY A 40 -4.35 -3.69 8.02
N GLY A 41 -4.35 -2.56 7.33
CA GLY A 41 -5.41 -2.18 6.38
C GLY A 41 -4.93 -1.62 5.05
N GLY A 42 -3.71 -1.94 4.61
CA GLY A 42 -3.18 -1.44 3.33
C GLY A 42 -3.89 -2.05 2.11
N SER A 43 -4.06 -1.28 1.04
CA SER A 43 -4.55 -1.78 -0.25
C SER A 43 -3.49 -1.58 -1.34
N ALA A 44 -3.27 -2.60 -2.16
CA ALA A 44 -2.32 -2.56 -3.27
C ALA A 44 -3.04 -2.53 -4.62
N PHE A 45 -2.66 -1.58 -5.48
CA PHE A 45 -3.18 -1.40 -6.83
C PHE A 45 -2.04 -1.66 -7.83
N PRO A 46 -1.93 -2.87 -8.39
CA PRO A 46 -0.87 -3.21 -9.35
C PRO A 46 -1.10 -2.50 -10.70
N LEU A 47 0.00 -2.12 -11.36
CA LEU A 47 -0.03 -1.46 -12.68
C LEU A 47 -0.53 -2.40 -13.78
N PHE A 48 -0.26 -3.70 -13.64
CA PHE A 48 -0.77 -4.73 -14.53
C PHE A 48 -1.12 -5.99 -13.74
N CYS A 49 -2.13 -6.73 -14.19
CA CYS A 49 -2.39 -8.08 -13.72
C CYS A 49 -1.65 -9.05 -14.62
N ILE A 50 -0.96 -10.01 -14.02
CA ILE A 50 -0.46 -11.19 -14.73
C ILE A 50 -1.55 -12.26 -14.64
N THR A 51 -1.99 -12.76 -15.79
CA THR A 51 -2.89 -13.92 -15.92
C THR A 51 -2.20 -15.22 -15.56
#